data_AF-A0A914SPS8-F1
#
_entry.id   AF-A0A914SPS8-F1
#
_cell.length_a   1.000
_cell.length_b   1.000
_cell.length_c   1.000
_cell.angle_alpha   90.00
_cell.angle_beta   90.00
_cell.angle_gamma   90.00
#
_symmetry.space_group_name_H-M   'P 1'
#
loop_
_entity.id
_entity.type
_entity.pdbx_description
1 polymer ?
#
loop_
_entity_poly.entity_id
_entity_poly.type
_entity_poly.pdbx_seq_one_letter_code
_entity_poly.pdbx_strand_id
1 'polypeptide(L)'
;MGAEVGSNFLIKFPSIADSIGIETDKEKYSIQTRIAESQKLWSKVNFINDDFRNQKKVVSKADFIVINDLPEIFPSENEQVKCWQKLKECLKSQAIILHTSSLRKEIKNLELGWEIEEWLEQLDTRQIGNDYLLDSHLAVGCYGAFEVFRVR
;
A
#
# COMPACT_ATOMS: atom_id res chain seq x y z
N MET A 1 13.65 -6.40 -22.02
CA MET A 1 13.87 -5.25 -21.12
C MET A 1 12.52 -4.93 -20.52
N GLY A 2 12.18 -5.56 -19.39
CA GLY A 2 10.89 -5.38 -18.73
C GLY A 2 10.91 -4.09 -17.94
N ALA A 3 9.99 -3.17 -18.21
CA ALA A 3 9.77 -2.03 -17.35
C ALA A 3 8.99 -2.52 -16.12
N GLU A 4 9.66 -2.57 -14.98
CA GLU A 4 9.03 -2.85 -13.70
C GLU A 4 8.23 -1.63 -13.25
N VAL A 5 7.00 -1.87 -12.81
CA VAL A 5 6.04 -0.84 -12.42
C VAL A 5 5.93 -0.84 -10.91
N GLY A 6 6.78 -0.07 -10.25
CA GLY A 6 6.64 0.22 -8.82
C GLY A 6 5.54 1.27 -8.63
N SER A 7 4.39 0.85 -8.10
CA SER A 7 3.33 1.77 -7.63
C SER A 7 3.59 2.14 -6.18
N ASN A 8 3.47 3.42 -5.84
CA ASN A 8 3.73 3.94 -4.48
C ASN A 8 2.67 3.52 -3.43
N PHE A 9 1.42 3.29 -3.84
CA PHE A 9 0.38 2.64 -3.03
C PHE A 9 -0.52 1.77 -3.90
N LEU A 10 -0.81 0.54 -3.48
CA LEU A 10 -1.73 -0.35 -4.17
C LEU A 10 -2.82 -0.83 -3.20
N ILE A 11 -4.02 -0.30 -3.33
CA ILE A 11 -5.18 -0.74 -2.53
C ILE A 11 -5.86 -1.89 -3.29
N LYS A 12 -5.92 -3.08 -2.68
CA LYS A 12 -6.60 -4.27 -3.24
C LYS A 12 -7.84 -4.63 -2.44
N PHE A 13 -8.83 -5.18 -3.13
CA PHE A 13 -10.05 -5.75 -2.57
C PHE A 13 -10.04 -7.28 -2.81
N PRO A 14 -10.80 -8.09 -2.06
CA PRO A 14 -10.71 -9.56 -2.06
C PRO A 14 -11.17 -10.24 -3.37
N SER A 15 -11.47 -9.48 -4.41
CA SER A 15 -11.48 -9.99 -5.78
C SER A 15 -10.52 -9.16 -6.63
N ILE A 16 -9.74 -9.84 -7.47
CA ILE A 16 -8.77 -9.30 -8.45
C ILE A 16 -9.39 -8.27 -9.45
N ALA A 17 -10.66 -7.90 -9.29
CA ALA A 17 -11.44 -7.08 -10.21
C ALA A 17 -11.40 -5.55 -9.95
N ASP A 18 -11.03 -5.05 -8.77
CA ASP A 18 -11.19 -3.61 -8.44
C ASP A 18 -10.00 -2.99 -7.68
N SER A 19 -8.77 -3.10 -8.21
CA SER A 19 -7.61 -2.45 -7.55
C SER A 19 -7.56 -0.95 -7.85
N ILE A 20 -7.17 -0.14 -6.87
CA ILE A 20 -6.96 1.30 -7.05
C ILE A 20 -5.53 1.66 -6.64
N GLY A 21 -4.76 2.17 -7.60
CA GLY A 21 -3.45 2.78 -7.37
C GLY A 21 -3.60 4.27 -7.09
N ILE A 22 -2.93 4.77 -6.06
CA ILE A 22 -2.85 6.21 -5.78
C ILE A 22 -1.40 6.62 -5.90
N GLU A 23 -1.13 7.57 -6.79
CA GLU A 23 0.23 7.99 -7.15
C GLU A 23 0.32 9.51 -7.13
N THR A 24 1.18 10.06 -6.27
CA THR A 24 1.34 11.51 -6.18
C THR A 24 2.25 12.06 -7.29
N ASP A 25 3.18 11.25 -7.80
CA ASP A 25 4.10 11.68 -8.86
C ASP A 25 3.44 11.54 -10.24
N LYS A 26 3.31 12.67 -10.94
CA LYS A 26 2.60 12.74 -12.22
C LYS A 26 3.26 11.92 -13.33
N GLU A 27 4.58 11.82 -13.33
CA GLU A 27 5.33 11.06 -14.32
C GLU A 27 5.16 9.55 -14.07
N LYS A 28 5.37 9.10 -12.82
CA LYS A 28 5.11 7.72 -12.41
C LYS A 28 3.66 7.33 -12.70
N TYR A 29 2.69 8.20 -12.41
CA TYR A 29 1.27 7.99 -12.71
C TYR A 29 1.04 7.77 -14.22
N SER A 30 1.63 8.63 -15.06
CA SER A 30 1.49 8.54 -16.52
C SER A 30 2.07 7.24 -17.07
N ILE A 31 3.24 6.82 -16.58
CA ILE A 31 3.88 5.55 -16.96
C ILE A 31 3.00 4.37 -16.55
N GLN A 32 2.53 4.33 -15.30
CA GLN A 32 1.67 3.27 -14.77
C GLN A 32 0.37 3.13 -15.58
N THR A 33 -0.29 4.27 -15.83
CA THR A 33 -1.50 4.39 -16.65
C THR A 33 -1.28 3.82 -18.06
N ARG A 34 -0.21 4.25 -18.74
CA ARG A 34 0.11 3.77 -20.10
C ARG A 34 0.45 2.28 -20.15
N ILE A 35 1.07 1.74 -19.10
CA ILE A 35 1.34 0.31 -19.02
C ILE A 35 0.03 -0.47 -18.84
N ALA A 36 -0.85 -0.01 -17.94
CA ALA A 36 -2.17 -0.61 -17.76
C ALA A 36 -3.02 -0.58 -19.05
N GLU A 37 -2.92 0.49 -19.85
CA GLU A 37 -3.47 0.58 -21.22
C GLU A 37 -2.92 -0.51 -22.12
N SER A 38 -1.60 -0.58 -22.24
CA SER A 38 -0.95 -1.49 -23.18
C SER A 38 -1.24 -2.96 -22.87
N GLN A 39 -1.45 -3.28 -21.59
CA GLN A 39 -1.73 -4.63 -21.09
C GLN A 39 -3.23 -4.94 -20.97
N LYS A 40 -4.12 -4.00 -21.34
CA LYS A 40 -5.59 -4.15 -21.22
C LYS A 40 -6.06 -4.47 -19.79
N LEU A 41 -5.39 -3.91 -18.79
CA LEU A 41 -5.65 -4.16 -17.37
C LEU A 41 -6.69 -3.21 -16.76
N TRP A 42 -7.23 -2.26 -17.51
CA TRP A 42 -8.21 -1.27 -17.02
C TRP A 42 -9.48 -1.84 -16.42
N SER A 43 -9.88 -3.03 -16.86
CA SER A 43 -11.02 -3.73 -16.26
C SER A 43 -10.74 -4.22 -14.83
N LYS A 44 -9.51 -4.04 -14.33
CA LYS A 44 -9.03 -4.59 -13.05
C LYS A 44 -8.29 -3.57 -12.17
N VAL A 45 -7.74 -2.50 -12.76
CA VAL A 45 -6.93 -1.51 -12.06
C VAL A 45 -7.26 -0.09 -12.53
N ASN A 46 -7.59 0.79 -11.59
CA ASN A 46 -7.73 2.22 -11.81
C ASN A 46 -6.62 2.98 -11.08
N PHE A 47 -6.20 4.12 -11.62
CA PHE A 47 -5.20 4.98 -10.99
C PHE A 47 -5.76 6.36 -10.68
N ILE A 48 -5.35 6.94 -9.56
CA ILE A 48 -5.68 8.31 -9.15
C ILE A 48 -4.35 9.05 -8.97
N ASN A 49 -4.16 10.17 -9.70
CA ASN A 49 -3.03 11.06 -9.47
C ASN A 49 -3.35 12.05 -8.35
N ASP A 50 -3.11 11.66 -7.11
CA ASP A 50 -3.36 12.48 -5.92
C ASP A 50 -2.54 11.95 -4.73
N ASP A 51 -2.53 12.71 -3.65
CA ASP A 51 -2.09 12.28 -2.34
C ASP A 51 -3.17 11.38 -1.70
N PHE A 52 -2.78 10.19 -1.24
CA PHE A 52 -3.72 9.25 -0.62
C PHE A 52 -4.43 9.83 0.62
N ARG A 53 -3.81 10.81 1.28
CA ARG A 53 -4.39 11.49 2.45
C ARG A 53 -5.66 12.26 2.09
N ASN A 54 -5.82 12.66 0.83
CA ASN A 54 -7.04 13.26 0.30
C ASN A 54 -8.11 12.22 -0.06
N GLN A 55 -7.76 10.94 -0.13
CA GLN A 55 -8.58 9.86 -0.68
C GLN A 55 -9.24 8.99 0.39
N LYS A 56 -9.70 9.59 1.50
CA LYS A 56 -10.35 8.88 2.64
C LYS A 56 -11.43 7.90 2.19
N LYS A 57 -12.28 8.26 1.22
CA LYS A 57 -13.37 7.40 0.72
C LYS A 57 -12.88 6.14 0.02
N VAL A 58 -11.70 6.18 -0.58
CA VAL A 58 -11.06 5.04 -1.24
C VAL A 58 -10.35 4.19 -0.19
N VAL A 59 -9.49 4.83 0.62
CA VAL A 59 -8.68 4.16 1.65
C VAL A 59 -9.55 3.43 2.67
N SER A 60 -10.65 4.04 3.12
CA SER A 60 -11.55 3.42 4.12
C SER A 60 -12.31 2.18 3.64
N LYS A 61 -12.38 1.96 2.33
CA LYS A 61 -13.01 0.75 1.78
C LYS A 61 -12.04 -0.42 1.71
N ALA A 62 -10.73 -0.15 1.65
CA ALA A 62 -9.67 -1.13 1.47
C ALA A 62 -9.78 -2.31 2.45
N ASP A 63 -9.90 -3.52 1.93
CA ASP A 63 -9.65 -4.74 2.69
C ASP A 63 -8.14 -5.03 2.77
N PHE A 64 -7.40 -4.60 1.75
CA PHE A 64 -5.98 -4.82 1.61
C PHE A 64 -5.31 -3.56 1.05
N ILE A 65 -4.17 -3.18 1.62
CA ILE A 65 -3.37 -2.05 1.16
C ILE A 65 -1.91 -2.46 1.10
N VAL A 66 -1.25 -2.12 0.00
CA VAL A 66 0.19 -2.19 -0.15
C VAL A 66 0.73 -0.78 -0.03
N ILE A 67 1.66 -0.60 0.90
CA ILE A 67 2.38 0.63 1.13
C ILE A 67 3.82 0.39 0.70
N ASN A 68 4.29 1.18 -0.27
CA ASN A 68 5.66 1.08 -0.73
C ASN A 68 6.47 2.28 -0.19
N ASP A 69 7.52 1.96 0.59
CA ASP A 69 8.55 2.88 1.11
C ASP A 69 8.11 4.35 1.32
N LEU A 70 7.31 4.57 2.36
CA LEU A 70 6.77 5.89 2.73
C LEU A 70 7.85 7.00 2.79
N PRO A 71 9.08 6.77 3.30
CA PRO A 71 10.14 7.77 3.31
C PRO A 71 10.63 8.21 1.93
N GLU A 72 10.57 7.35 0.91
CA GLU A 72 10.92 7.72 -0.47
C GLU A 72 9.92 8.75 -1.01
N ILE A 73 8.65 8.59 -0.65
CA ILE A 73 7.54 9.43 -1.13
C ILE A 73 7.44 10.70 -0.28
N PHE A 74 7.60 10.56 1.03
CA PHE A 74 7.45 11.63 2.03
C PHE A 74 8.75 11.75 2.83
N PRO A 75 9.74 12.53 2.36
CA PRO A 75 11.06 12.57 2.97
C PRO A 75 11.10 13.29 4.33
N SER A 76 10.06 14.06 4.68
CA SER A 76 9.97 14.73 5.98
C SER A 76 9.33 13.82 7.03
N GLU A 77 9.96 13.69 8.19
CA GLU A 77 9.41 12.96 9.35
C GLU A 77 8.00 13.43 9.72
N ASN A 78 7.74 14.74 9.67
CA ASN A 78 6.39 15.30 9.94
C ASN A 78 5.36 14.83 8.89
N GLU A 79 5.75 14.74 7.62
CA GLU A 79 4.88 14.22 6.58
C GLU A 79 4.64 12.71 6.72
N GLN A 80 5.66 11.95 7.14
CA GLN A 80 5.52 10.51 7.46
C GLN A 80 4.57 10.29 8.65
N VAL A 81 4.71 11.07 9.72
CA VAL A 81 3.79 11.04 10.88
C VAL A 81 2.35 11.31 10.43
N LYS A 82 2.12 12.34 9.62
CA LYS A 82 0.78 12.63 9.06
C LYS A 82 0.25 11.48 8.21
N CYS A 83 1.11 10.81 7.45
CA CYS A 83 0.72 9.64 6.65
C CYS A 83 0.23 8.51 7.55
N TRP A 84 1.01 8.15 8.57
CA TRP A 84 0.65 7.11 9.54
C TRP A 84 -0.63 7.44 10.32
N GLN A 85 -0.77 8.69 10.78
CA GLN A 85 -2.00 9.16 11.41
C GLN A 85 -3.20 9.05 10.48
N LYS A 86 -3.03 9.38 9.19
CA LYS A 86 -4.12 9.32 8.22
C LYS A 86 -4.53 7.89 7.89
N LEU A 87 -3.58 6.98 7.76
CA LEU A 87 -3.84 5.55 7.60
C LEU A 87 -4.62 5.01 8.79
N LYS A 88 -4.21 5.34 10.02
CA LYS A 88 -4.93 4.98 11.26
C LYS A 88 -6.34 5.55 11.33
N GLU A 89 -6.56 6.77 10.84
CA GLU A 89 -7.89 7.39 10.78
C GLU A 89 -8.81 6.75 9.74
N CYS A 90 -8.26 6.26 8.63
CA CYS A 90 -9.03 5.84 7.47
C CYS A 90 -9.26 4.34 7.39
N LEU A 91 -8.26 3.52 7.73
CA LEU A 91 -8.33 2.07 7.55
C LEU A 91 -9.31 1.44 8.55
N LYS A 92 -10.14 0.51 8.05
CA LYS A 92 -11.07 -0.26 8.86
C LYS A 92 -10.35 -1.36 9.64
N SER A 93 -10.93 -1.76 10.78
CA SER A 93 -10.48 -2.96 11.50
C SER A 93 -10.50 -4.18 10.56
N GLN A 94 -9.56 -5.09 10.79
CA GLN A 94 -9.28 -6.28 9.99
C GLN A 94 -8.70 -6.02 8.59
N ALA A 95 -8.50 -4.76 8.18
CA ALA A 95 -7.76 -4.48 6.95
C ALA A 95 -6.31 -5.00 7.05
N ILE A 96 -5.79 -5.49 5.93
CA ILE A 96 -4.43 -6.02 5.83
C ILE A 96 -3.52 -4.99 5.17
N ILE A 97 -2.37 -4.73 5.79
CA ILE A 97 -1.30 -3.88 5.26
C ILE A 97 -0.14 -4.78 4.83
N LEU A 98 0.23 -4.75 3.56
CA LEU A 98 1.54 -5.17 3.09
C LEU A 98 2.48 -3.97 3.10
N HIS A 99 3.59 -4.10 3.80
CA HIS A 99 4.64 -3.09 3.85
C HIS A 99 5.91 -3.65 3.22
N THR A 100 6.44 -2.98 2.21
CA THR A 100 7.59 -3.48 1.43
C THR A 100 8.95 -3.24 2.10
N SER A 101 8.99 -2.37 3.10
CA SER A 101 10.16 -2.10 3.94
C SER A 101 9.87 -2.52 5.39
N SER A 102 10.90 -2.54 6.24
CA SER A 102 10.70 -2.87 7.65
C SER A 102 10.03 -1.72 8.39
N LEU A 103 8.78 -1.92 8.83
CA LEU A 103 7.99 -0.93 9.54
C LEU A 103 8.72 -0.43 10.79
N ARG A 104 9.31 -1.36 11.55
CA ARG A 104 10.06 -1.04 12.78
C ARG A 104 11.23 -0.09 12.50
N LYS A 105 11.91 -0.23 11.35
CA LYS A 105 13.01 0.68 10.98
C LYS A 105 12.48 2.04 10.55
N GLU A 106 11.39 2.05 9.79
CA GLU A 106 10.77 3.27 9.30
C GLU A 106 10.27 4.16 10.43
N ILE A 107 9.52 3.59 11.38
CA ILE A 107 8.90 4.38 12.46
C ILE A 107 9.84 4.67 13.62
N LYS A 108 11.06 4.13 13.63
CA LYS A 108 11.96 4.16 14.80
C LYS A 108 12.19 5.57 15.36
N ASN A 109 12.27 6.56 14.46
CA ASN A 109 12.54 7.95 14.81
C ASN A 109 11.28 8.84 14.71
N LEU A 110 10.10 8.26 14.43
CA LEU A 110 8.87 9.01 14.25
C LEU A 110 8.13 9.16 15.57
N GLU A 111 7.79 10.40 15.93
CA GLU A 111 6.93 10.70 17.06
C GLU A 111 5.45 10.55 16.65
N LEU A 112 4.95 9.30 16.65
CA LEU A 112 3.56 9.01 16.25
C LEU A 112 2.53 9.53 17.27
N GLY A 113 2.92 9.63 18.55
CA GLY A 113 2.03 9.97 19.67
C GLY A 113 1.16 8.80 20.16
N TRP A 114 1.45 7.59 19.70
CA TRP A 114 0.79 6.32 20.07
C TRP A 114 1.72 5.16 19.69
N GLU A 115 1.50 3.99 20.29
CA GLU A 115 2.29 2.79 20.01
C GLU A 115 1.74 2.07 18.77
N ILE A 116 2.59 1.80 17.78
CA ILE A 116 2.14 1.19 16.51
C ILE A 116 1.43 -0.14 16.73
N GLU A 117 1.88 -0.91 17.72
CA GLU A 117 1.38 -2.25 18.07
C GLU A 117 -0.03 -2.24 18.68
N GLU A 118 -0.51 -1.09 19.19
CA GLU A 118 -1.91 -0.90 19.62
C GLU A 118 -2.87 -0.85 18.43
N TRP A 119 -2.36 -0.54 17.24
CA TRP A 119 -3.15 -0.44 16.00
C TRP A 119 -2.89 -1.61 15.05
N LEU A 120 -1.64 -2.10 14.98
CA LEU A 120 -1.24 -3.13 14.03
C LEU A 120 -0.80 -4.41 14.74
N GLU A 121 -1.31 -5.54 14.26
CA GLU A 121 -0.85 -6.88 14.60
C GLU A 121 0.00 -7.43 13.46
N GLN A 122 1.28 -7.71 13.72
CA GLN A 122 2.14 -8.37 12.73
C GLN A 122 1.73 -9.83 12.57
N LEU A 123 1.59 -10.28 11.32
CA LEU A 123 1.18 -11.62 10.96
C LEU A 123 2.36 -12.42 10.37
N ASP A 124 2.38 -13.75 10.56
CA ASP A 124 3.34 -14.62 9.89
C ASP A 124 2.97 -14.76 8.40
N THR A 125 3.88 -14.33 7.52
CA THR A 125 3.71 -14.35 6.06
C THR A 125 3.38 -15.75 5.53
N ARG A 126 3.80 -16.82 6.21
CA ARG A 126 3.50 -18.22 5.85
C ARG A 126 2.03 -18.58 6.06
N GLN A 127 1.34 -17.93 6.99
CA GLN A 127 -0.08 -18.19 7.27
C GLN A 127 -0.98 -17.46 6.26
N ILE A 128 -0.56 -16.29 5.78
CA ILE A 128 -1.35 -15.44 4.88
C ILE A 128 -1.42 -15.98 3.46
N GLY A 129 -0.35 -16.64 2.97
CA GLY A 129 -0.34 -17.22 1.63
C GLY A 129 -1.50 -18.19 1.36
N ASN A 130 -1.96 -18.88 2.41
CA ASN A 130 -3.10 -19.80 2.33
C ASN A 130 -4.46 -19.10 2.45
N ASP A 131 -4.57 -18.05 3.27
CA ASP A 131 -5.85 -17.41 3.60
C ASP A 131 -6.26 -16.32 2.58
N TYR A 132 -5.30 -15.68 1.92
CA TYR A 132 -5.54 -14.51 1.06
C TYR A 132 -5.23 -14.76 -0.42
N LEU A 133 -4.94 -16.01 -0.80
CA LEU A 133 -4.57 -16.39 -2.18
C LEU A 133 -3.58 -15.37 -2.76
N LEU A 134 -2.50 -15.09 -2.01
CA LEU A 134 -1.34 -14.39 -2.53
C LEU A 134 -0.64 -15.32 -3.53
N ASP A 135 -1.34 -15.66 -4.62
CA ASP A 135 -0.73 -16.25 -5.79
C ASP A 135 0.42 -15.33 -6.16
N SER A 136 1.58 -15.92 -6.36
CA SER A 136 2.87 -15.32 -6.73
C SER A 136 2.79 -14.20 -7.79
N HIS A 137 1.68 -14.10 -8.52
CA HIS A 137 1.36 -13.01 -9.45
C HIS A 137 0.96 -11.67 -8.79
N LEU A 138 0.50 -11.65 -7.53
CA LEU A 138 0.14 -10.43 -6.79
C LEU A 138 1.35 -9.69 -6.22
N ALA A 139 2.50 -10.37 -6.14
CA ALA A 139 3.81 -9.87 -5.70
C ALA A 139 4.73 -9.49 -6.88
N VAL A 140 4.20 -9.42 -8.11
CA VAL A 140 4.99 -9.17 -9.34
C VAL A 140 5.64 -7.77 -9.39
N GLY A 141 5.32 -6.89 -8.43
CA GLY A 141 6.03 -5.61 -8.22
C GLY A 141 6.79 -5.51 -6.89
N CYS A 142 6.69 -6.51 -6.01
CA CYS A 142 7.32 -6.51 -4.69
C CYS A 142 8.49 -7.50 -4.70
N TYR A 143 9.57 -7.15 -5.40
CA TYR A 143 10.84 -7.88 -5.32
C TYR A 143 11.49 -7.58 -3.96
N GLY A 144 11.07 -8.25 -2.89
CA GLY A 144 11.64 -8.05 -1.54
C GLY A 144 10.90 -8.78 -0.43
N ALA A 145 11.52 -8.82 0.76
CA ALA A 145 10.85 -9.25 1.98
C ALA A 145 9.80 -8.19 2.36
N PHE A 146 8.53 -8.57 2.38
CA PHE A 146 7.44 -7.73 2.86
C PHE A 146 7.05 -8.13 4.27
N GLU A 147 6.65 -7.15 5.07
CA GLU A 147 6.01 -7.36 6.37
C GLU A 147 4.49 -7.25 6.19
N VAL A 148 3.73 -8.06 6.92
CA VAL A 148 2.26 -8.04 6.85
C VAL A 148 1.67 -7.73 8.19
N PHE A 149 0.70 -6.83 8.20
CA PHE A 149 0.02 -6.38 9.39
C PHE A 149 -1.48 -6.44 9.22
N ARG A 150 -2.19 -6.73 10.30
CA ARG A 150 -3.65 -6.59 10.41
C ARG A 150 -3.98 -5.40 11.28
N VAL A 151 -4.91 -4.57 10.82
CA VAL A 151 -5.47 -3.49 11.63
C VAL A 151 -6.37 -4.10 12.71
N ARG A 152 -6.10 -3.77 13.98
CA ARG A 152 -6.90 -4.17 15.13
C ARG A 152 -8.31 -3.56 15.09
#